data_AF-A0A8B8AR71-F1
#
_entry.id   AF-A0A8B8AR71-F1
#
_cell.length_a   1.000
_cell.length_b   1.000
_cell.length_c   1.000
_cell.angle_alpha   90.00
_cell.angle_beta   90.00
_cell.angle_gamma   90.00
#
_symmetry.space_group_name_H-M   'P 1'
#
loop_
_entity.id
_entity.type
_entity.pdbx_description
1 polymer ?
#
loop_
_entity_poly.entity_id
_entity_poly.type
_entity_poly.pdbx_seq_one_letter_code
_entity_poly.pdbx_strand_id
1 'polypeptide(L)'
;MGASVRKFVKPRAYYDIERRAIKHIEKEQERPTAAPKHKGTEQEDVYSKPDPAIYEKNEKLHSRMEKMYLESYGPPPEVRAKTSRPLPDNRFQVQSTFDIHGYHIPSRTPQGKVNYLQMLDILKKYSESKGEYDARDISKDYKVDPVKIQNVVKYFQVLQVYLPPSQSRAGPLLSRERLGTSDRVPDQTEQPDPQGKIT
;
A
#
# COMPACT_ATOMS: atom_id res chain seq x y z
N MET A 1 -20.60 -24.00 40.39
CA MET A 1 -20.48 -22.86 41.34
C MET A 1 -20.13 -21.61 40.55
N GLY A 2 -21.09 -20.71 40.33
CA GLY A 2 -20.89 -19.49 39.53
C GLY A 2 -20.40 -18.34 40.41
N ALA A 3 -19.21 -17.81 40.13
CA ALA A 3 -18.66 -16.67 40.86
C ALA A 3 -19.36 -15.38 40.42
N SER A 4 -20.07 -14.75 41.35
CA SER A 4 -20.74 -13.46 41.14
C SER A 4 -19.73 -12.32 41.24
N VAL A 5 -19.29 -11.78 40.10
CA VAL A 5 -18.40 -10.60 40.07
C VAL A 5 -19.23 -9.34 40.35
N ARG A 6 -19.16 -8.83 41.59
CA ARG A 6 -19.73 -7.51 41.94
C ARG A 6 -18.88 -6.42 41.30
N LYS A 7 -19.42 -5.74 40.28
CA LYS A 7 -18.82 -4.52 39.71
C LYS A 7 -18.87 -3.43 40.77
N PHE A 8 -17.71 -3.02 41.30
CA PHE A 8 -17.60 -1.85 42.16
C PHE A 8 -17.86 -0.59 41.32
N VAL A 9 -19.09 -0.09 41.40
CA VAL A 9 -19.53 1.16 40.79
C VAL A 9 -18.88 2.31 41.58
N LYS A 10 -18.01 3.10 40.96
CA LYS A 10 -17.30 4.21 41.61
C LYS A 10 -18.30 5.27 42.10
N PRO A 11 -18.59 5.43 43.41
CA PRO A 11 -19.68 6.29 43.89
C PRO A 11 -19.45 7.77 43.52
N ARG A 12 -18.19 8.20 43.41
CA ARG A 12 -17.81 9.56 42.99
C ARG A 12 -18.19 9.90 41.53
N ALA A 13 -18.34 8.90 40.66
CA ALA A 13 -18.72 9.13 39.26
C ALA A 13 -20.23 9.39 39.08
N TYR A 14 -21.05 8.99 40.07
CA TYR A 14 -22.51 9.07 40.06
C TYR A 14 -23.06 10.16 40.98
N TYR A 15 -22.18 11.01 41.52
CA TYR A 15 -22.62 12.19 42.25
C TYR A 15 -23.13 13.24 41.26
N ASP A 16 -24.35 13.72 41.49
CA ASP A 16 -24.94 14.88 40.80
C ASP A 16 -25.15 14.70 39.28
N ILE A 17 -25.68 13.54 38.90
CA ILE A 17 -25.97 13.19 37.50
C ILE A 17 -27.07 14.09 36.93
N GLU A 18 -28.05 14.48 37.76
CA GLU A 18 -29.18 15.30 37.34
C GLU A 18 -28.74 16.68 36.87
N ARG A 19 -27.93 17.39 37.67
CA ARG A 19 -27.40 18.70 37.25
C ARG A 19 -26.47 18.57 36.04
N ARG A 20 -25.71 17.48 35.94
CA ARG A 20 -24.87 17.22 34.77
C ARG A 20 -25.71 16.97 33.52
N ALA A 21 -26.81 16.23 33.63
CA ALA A 21 -27.73 15.97 32.55
C ALA A 21 -28.42 17.26 32.10
N ILE A 22 -28.95 18.05 33.04
CA ILE A 22 -29.60 19.34 32.78
C ILE A 22 -28.63 20.29 32.06
N LYS A 23 -27.41 20.45 32.58
CA LYS A 23 -26.39 21.30 31.95
C LYS A 23 -26.01 20.84 30.54
N HIS A 24 -26.03 19.53 30.28
CA HIS A 24 -25.77 19.02 28.94
C HIS A 24 -26.96 19.28 28.00
N ILE A 25 -28.19 19.16 28.48
CA ILE A 25 -29.41 19.47 27.71
C ILE A 25 -29.44 20.97 27.36
N GLU A 26 -29.21 21.85 28.34
CA GLU A 26 -29.12 23.31 28.14
C GLU A 26 -28.05 23.63 27.09
N LYS A 27 -26.85 23.04 27.21
CA LYS A 27 -25.77 23.25 26.25
C LYS A 27 -26.08 22.70 24.84
N GLU A 28 -26.92 21.69 24.70
CA GLU A 28 -27.36 21.19 23.39
C GLU A 28 -28.48 22.06 22.80
N GLN A 29 -29.36 22.62 23.64
CA GLN A 29 -30.43 23.54 23.23
C GLN A 29 -29.90 24.92 22.83
N GLU A 30 -28.87 25.43 23.51
CA GLU A 30 -28.21 26.69 23.19
C GLU A 30 -27.35 26.62 21.94
N ARG A 31 -27.02 25.41 21.44
CA ARG A 31 -26.25 25.29 20.20
C ARG A 31 -27.10 25.76 19.02
N PRO A 32 -26.60 26.69 18.20
CA PRO A 32 -27.29 27.05 16.97
C PRO A 32 -27.42 25.82 16.08
N THR A 33 -28.57 25.68 15.41
CA THR A 33 -28.77 24.62 14.43
C THR A 33 -27.68 24.69 13.38
N ALA A 34 -26.99 23.56 13.15
CA ALA A 34 -25.94 23.50 12.15
C ALA A 34 -26.50 23.94 10.79
N ALA A 35 -25.72 24.74 10.05
CA ALA A 35 -26.12 25.19 8.73
C ALA A 35 -26.46 23.98 7.84
N PRO A 36 -27.50 24.08 6.99
CA PRO A 36 -27.83 23.00 6.07
C PRO A 36 -26.62 22.69 5.20
N LYS A 37 -26.28 21.41 5.09
CA LYS A 37 -25.19 20.96 4.22
C LYS A 37 -25.59 21.27 2.78
N HIS A 38 -24.70 21.89 2.02
CA HIS A 38 -24.89 22.08 0.58
C HIS A 38 -25.12 20.71 -0.07
N LYS A 39 -25.92 20.65 -1.15
CA LYS A 39 -26.06 19.43 -1.95
C LYS A 39 -24.65 19.03 -2.39
N GLY A 40 -24.13 17.94 -1.84
CA GLY A 40 -22.81 17.47 -2.21
C GLY A 40 -22.78 17.27 -3.71
N THR A 41 -21.67 17.61 -4.35
CA THR A 41 -21.40 17.10 -5.69
C THR A 41 -21.48 15.59 -5.58
N GLU A 42 -22.54 14.99 -6.13
CA GLU A 42 -22.53 13.56 -6.40
C GLU A 42 -21.28 13.36 -7.24
N GLN A 43 -20.27 12.68 -6.68
CA GLN A 43 -19.15 12.22 -7.46
C GLN A 43 -19.74 11.16 -8.38
N GLU A 44 -20.26 11.60 -9.52
CA GLU A 44 -20.58 10.70 -10.61
C GLU A 44 -19.27 9.97 -10.88
N ASP A 45 -19.28 8.66 -10.62
CA ASP A 45 -18.17 7.79 -10.95
C ASP A 45 -17.96 7.88 -12.47
N VAL A 46 -17.12 8.81 -12.91
CA VAL A 46 -16.71 8.97 -14.32
C VAL A 46 -16.14 7.64 -14.84
N TYR A 47 -15.66 6.79 -13.94
CA TYR A 47 -15.19 5.43 -14.19
C TYR A 47 -16.30 4.38 -14.33
N SER A 48 -17.51 4.64 -13.87
CA SER A 48 -18.64 3.70 -13.96
C SER A 48 -19.29 3.73 -15.35
N LYS A 49 -19.23 4.88 -16.03
CA LYS A 49 -19.71 5.07 -17.41
C LYS A 49 -18.64 5.79 -18.25
N PRO A 50 -17.52 5.11 -18.55
CA PRO A 50 -16.52 5.69 -19.43
C PRO A 50 -17.13 5.93 -20.82
N ASP A 51 -16.84 7.09 -21.41
CA ASP A 51 -17.26 7.38 -22.77
C ASP A 51 -16.72 6.30 -23.72
N PRO A 52 -17.56 5.72 -24.62
CA PRO A 52 -17.13 4.65 -25.51
C PRO A 52 -15.99 5.09 -26.45
N ALA A 53 -15.90 6.40 -26.72
CA ALA A 53 -14.84 7.03 -27.50
C ALA A 53 -13.42 6.88 -26.90
N ILE A 54 -13.30 6.49 -25.62
CA ILE A 54 -12.02 6.24 -24.95
C ILE A 54 -11.45 4.86 -25.35
N TYR A 55 -12.31 3.89 -25.61
CA TYR A 55 -11.89 2.52 -25.99
C TYR A 55 -11.76 2.32 -27.50
N GLU A 56 -12.45 3.15 -28.29
CA GLU A 56 -12.44 3.04 -29.75
C GLU A 56 -11.23 3.75 -30.35
N LYS A 57 -10.57 3.07 -31.30
CA LYS A 57 -9.46 3.66 -32.05
C LYS A 57 -9.97 4.80 -32.93
N ASN A 58 -9.46 6.01 -32.69
CA ASN A 58 -9.81 7.17 -33.50
C ASN A 58 -9.00 7.18 -34.82
N GLU A 59 -9.56 6.60 -35.88
CA GLU A 59 -8.92 6.48 -37.21
C GLU A 59 -8.55 7.84 -37.83
N LYS A 60 -9.31 8.90 -37.51
CA LYS A 60 -9.01 10.26 -37.98
C LYS A 60 -7.75 10.83 -37.32
N LEU A 61 -7.51 10.51 -36.05
CA LEU A 61 -6.28 10.90 -35.37
C LEU A 61 -5.10 10.05 -35.85
N HIS A 62 -5.31 8.74 -36.01
CA HIS A 62 -4.31 7.81 -36.49
C HIS A 62 -3.73 8.22 -37.85
N SER A 63 -4.60 8.49 -38.82
CA SER A 63 -4.20 8.97 -40.15
C SER A 63 -3.50 10.35 -40.16
N ARG A 64 -3.70 11.17 -39.13
CA ARG A 64 -2.94 12.43 -38.96
C ARG A 64 -1.56 12.19 -38.39
N MET A 65 -1.41 11.24 -37.46
CA MET A 65 -0.12 10.88 -36.89
C MET A 65 0.80 10.23 -37.91
N GLU A 66 0.27 9.38 -38.79
CA GLU A 66 1.03 8.79 -39.90
C GLU A 66 1.63 9.85 -40.84
N LYS A 67 0.95 10.99 -41.00
CA LYS A 67 1.38 12.09 -41.88
C LYS A 67 2.34 13.06 -41.20
N MET A 68 2.52 12.98 -39.89
CA MET A 68 3.47 13.83 -39.16
C MET A 68 4.85 13.19 -39.21
N TYR A 69 5.61 13.54 -40.24
CA TYR A 69 7.04 13.27 -40.31
C TYR A 69 7.81 14.55 -39.97
N LEU A 70 8.62 14.50 -38.92
CA LEU A 70 9.42 15.64 -38.46
C LEU A 70 10.86 15.45 -38.92
N GLU A 71 11.28 16.20 -39.94
CA GLU A 71 12.68 16.30 -40.32
C GLU A 71 13.30 17.51 -39.62
N SER A 72 14.10 17.26 -38.59
CA SER A 72 14.90 18.30 -37.96
C SER A 72 16.17 18.51 -38.77
N TYR A 73 16.28 19.65 -39.44
CA TYR A 73 17.51 20.07 -40.11
C TYR A 73 18.32 21.01 -39.21
N GLY A 74 19.62 20.77 -39.11
CA GLY A 74 20.58 21.66 -38.43
C GLY A 74 21.08 21.15 -37.07
N PRO A 75 22.11 21.81 -36.51
CA PRO A 75 22.60 21.50 -35.17
C PRO A 75 21.49 21.74 -34.14
N PRO A 76 21.36 20.87 -33.13
CA PRO A 76 20.32 20.99 -32.11
C PRO A 76 20.42 22.38 -31.46
N PRO A 77 19.30 23.10 -31.28
CA PRO A 77 19.32 24.38 -30.62
C PRO A 77 19.89 24.21 -29.21
N GLU A 78 20.83 25.08 -28.85
CA GLU A 78 21.40 25.11 -27.50
C GLU A 78 20.26 25.43 -26.53
N VAL A 79 19.84 24.43 -25.76
CA VAL A 79 18.75 24.56 -24.76
C VAL A 79 19.29 25.38 -23.60
N ARG A 80 19.25 26.70 -23.74
CA ARG A 80 19.55 27.62 -22.64
C ARG A 80 18.38 27.59 -21.67
N ALA A 81 18.57 26.90 -20.54
CA ALA A 81 17.62 26.94 -19.45
C ALA A 81 17.38 28.41 -19.08
N LYS A 82 16.16 28.92 -19.31
CA LYS A 82 15.76 30.31 -19.01
C LYS A 82 15.76 30.65 -17.51
N THR A 83 16.30 29.77 -16.68
CA THR A 83 16.20 29.81 -15.24
C THR A 83 17.52 29.31 -14.66
N SER A 84 18.12 30.11 -13.78
CA SER A 84 19.34 29.77 -13.04
C SER A 84 19.10 28.72 -11.94
N ARG A 85 17.84 28.31 -11.72
CA ARG A 85 17.48 27.28 -10.76
C ARG A 85 17.79 25.90 -11.37
N PRO A 86 18.72 25.14 -10.78
CA PRO A 86 18.97 23.77 -11.22
C PRO A 86 17.70 22.94 -11.07
N LEU A 87 17.53 21.94 -11.94
CA LEU A 87 16.47 20.94 -11.76
C LEU A 87 16.66 20.26 -10.41
N PRO A 88 15.59 19.77 -9.77
CA PRO A 88 15.72 18.94 -8.59
C PRO A 88 16.52 17.69 -8.94
N ASP A 89 17.76 17.58 -8.45
CA ASP A 89 18.60 16.39 -8.60
C ASP A 89 18.02 15.21 -7.81
N ASN A 90 17.32 15.52 -6.72
CA ASN A 90 16.70 14.53 -5.87
C ASN A 90 15.35 14.06 -6.46
N ARG A 91 15.35 12.85 -7.04
CA ARG A 91 14.16 12.15 -7.54
C ARG A 91 13.62 11.11 -6.55
N PHE A 92 14.07 11.10 -5.29
CA PHE A 92 13.57 10.14 -4.32
C PHE A 92 12.09 10.43 -4.04
N GLN A 93 11.27 9.37 -4.16
CA GLN A 93 9.90 9.42 -3.66
C GLN A 93 9.97 9.69 -2.16
N VAL A 94 9.35 10.80 -1.73
CA VAL A 94 9.12 11.06 -0.31
C VAL A 94 8.37 9.85 0.22
N GLN A 95 8.92 9.15 1.22
CA GLN A 95 8.23 8.04 1.87
C GLN A 95 6.96 8.59 2.47
N SER A 96 5.85 8.41 1.75
CA SER A 96 4.55 8.88 2.19
C SER A 96 4.10 7.97 3.33
N THR A 97 3.34 8.53 4.26
CA THR A 97 2.68 7.74 5.30
C THR A 97 1.61 6.79 4.73
N PHE A 98 1.37 6.86 3.42
CA PHE A 98 0.48 6.00 2.68
C PHE A 98 1.24 4.80 2.11
N ASP A 99 0.58 3.65 2.22
CA ASP A 99 1.01 2.40 1.62
C ASP A 99 0.93 2.43 0.09
N ILE A 100 1.51 1.42 -0.55
CA ILE A 100 1.39 1.12 -1.98
C ILE A 100 -0.10 1.02 -2.40
N HIS A 101 -0.97 0.68 -1.45
CA HIS A 101 -2.42 0.55 -1.61
C HIS A 101 -3.21 1.83 -1.28
N GLY A 102 -2.53 2.94 -0.95
CA GLY A 102 -3.17 4.23 -0.64
C GLY A 102 -3.73 4.34 0.79
N TYR A 103 -3.49 3.36 1.66
CA TYR A 103 -3.92 3.40 3.06
C TYR A 103 -2.90 4.10 3.95
N HIS A 104 -3.36 4.98 4.84
CA HIS A 104 -2.49 5.62 5.83
C HIS A 104 -2.06 4.63 6.91
N ILE A 105 -0.76 4.35 7.01
CA ILE A 105 -0.18 3.45 8.00
C ILE A 105 0.41 4.26 9.14
N PRO A 106 0.02 4.01 10.41
CA PRO A 106 0.62 4.73 11.53
C PRO A 106 2.11 4.37 11.66
N SER A 107 2.96 5.39 11.84
CA SER A 107 4.41 5.20 12.02
C SER A 107 4.76 4.36 13.26
N ARG A 108 3.87 4.29 14.25
CA ARG A 108 4.05 3.49 15.46
C ARG A 108 2.78 2.73 15.82
N THR A 109 2.87 1.41 15.83
CA THR A 109 1.81 0.51 16.30
C THR A 109 1.92 0.32 17.81
N PRO A 110 0.85 0.50 18.60
CA PRO A 110 0.87 0.15 20.01
C PRO A 110 0.92 -1.37 20.21
N GLN A 111 1.49 -1.81 21.33
CA GLN A 111 1.56 -3.25 21.66
C GLN A 111 0.15 -3.86 21.77
N GLY A 112 -0.01 -5.09 21.28
CA GLY A 112 -1.28 -5.80 21.24
C GLY A 112 -2.26 -5.33 20.17
N LYS A 113 -1.84 -4.40 19.29
CA LYS A 113 -2.51 -4.10 18.03
C LYS A 113 -1.60 -4.44 16.86
N VAL A 114 -2.20 -4.66 15.70
CA VAL A 114 -1.52 -5.07 14.48
C VAL A 114 -1.91 -4.11 13.37
N ASN A 115 -0.92 -3.61 12.63
CA ASN A 115 -1.17 -2.81 11.43
C ASN A 115 -1.65 -3.69 10.27
N TYR A 116 -2.25 -3.07 9.26
CA TYR A 116 -2.69 -3.76 8.05
C TYR A 116 -1.55 -4.57 7.39
N LEU A 117 -0.39 -3.96 7.13
CA LEU A 117 0.78 -4.66 6.56
C LEU A 117 1.25 -5.84 7.42
N GLN A 118 1.34 -5.64 8.74
CA GLN A 118 1.73 -6.69 9.67
C GLN A 118 0.73 -7.86 9.64
N MET A 119 -0.56 -7.56 9.47
CA MET A 119 -1.60 -8.59 9.36
C MET A 119 -1.44 -9.39 8.06
N LEU A 120 -1.14 -8.74 6.94
CA LEU A 120 -0.85 -9.42 5.68
C LEU A 120 0.37 -10.35 5.82
N ASP A 121 1.43 -9.89 6.47
CA ASP A 121 2.62 -10.69 6.73
C ASP A 121 2.32 -11.90 7.63
N ILE A 122 1.48 -11.72 8.66
CA ILE A 122 1.04 -12.81 9.53
C ILE A 122 0.26 -13.86 8.73
N LEU A 123 -0.71 -13.44 7.92
CA LEU A 123 -1.53 -14.33 7.12
C LEU A 123 -0.68 -15.10 6.10
N LYS A 124 0.28 -14.42 5.47
CA LYS A 124 1.24 -15.04 4.55
C LYS A 124 2.08 -16.10 5.26
N LYS A 125 2.71 -15.77 6.38
CA LYS A 125 3.52 -16.72 7.18
C LYS A 125 2.70 -17.91 7.65
N TYR A 126 1.48 -17.66 8.12
CA TYR A 126 0.56 -18.71 8.53
C TYR A 126 0.30 -19.69 7.38
N SER A 127 -0.03 -19.17 6.19
CA SER A 127 -0.28 -19.97 4.99
C SER A 127 0.95 -20.76 4.51
N GLU A 128 2.14 -20.18 4.61
CA GLU A 128 3.40 -20.83 4.19
C GLU A 128 3.84 -21.93 5.17
N SER A 129 3.58 -21.77 6.46
CA SER A 129 4.08 -22.63 7.54
C SER A 129 3.44 -24.02 7.64
N LYS A 130 2.38 -24.32 6.88
CA LYS A 130 1.65 -25.61 6.89
C LYS A 130 1.34 -26.15 8.30
N GLY A 131 1.13 -25.28 9.29
CA GLY A 131 0.79 -25.64 10.67
C GLY A 131 1.91 -25.47 11.70
N GLU A 132 3.13 -25.07 11.31
CA GLU A 132 4.21 -24.74 12.25
C GLU A 132 3.99 -23.40 12.95
N TYR A 133 3.31 -22.45 12.30
CA TYR A 133 3.02 -21.13 12.86
C TYR A 133 1.56 -21.06 13.27
N ASP A 134 1.25 -21.33 14.54
CA ASP A 134 -0.12 -21.33 15.05
C ASP A 134 -0.55 -19.96 15.60
N ALA A 135 -1.86 -19.77 15.79
CA ALA A 135 -2.44 -18.57 16.38
C ALA A 135 -1.83 -18.22 17.76
N ARG A 136 -1.39 -19.24 18.51
CA ARG A 136 -0.71 -19.06 19.80
C ARG A 136 0.65 -18.41 19.68
N ASP A 137 1.40 -18.71 18.62
CA ASP A 137 2.74 -18.18 18.43
C ASP A 137 2.68 -16.76 17.88
N ILE A 138 1.77 -16.50 16.94
CA ILE A 138 1.42 -15.14 16.50
C ILE A 138 1.00 -14.26 17.69
N SER A 139 0.18 -14.80 18.57
CA SER A 139 -0.29 -14.09 19.77
C SER A 139 0.85 -13.70 20.69
N LYS A 140 1.86 -14.56 20.88
CA LYS A 140 3.05 -14.26 21.70
C LYS A 140 3.92 -13.18 21.04
N ASP A 141 4.16 -13.29 19.75
CA ASP A 141 5.02 -12.37 19.00
C ASP A 141 4.48 -10.93 19.02
N TYR A 142 3.19 -10.78 18.73
CA TYR A 142 2.55 -9.47 18.60
C TYR A 142 1.80 -9.02 19.86
N LYS A 143 1.80 -9.84 20.93
CA LYS A 143 1.08 -9.63 22.19
C LYS A 143 -0.43 -9.40 22.00
N VAL A 144 -1.02 -10.09 21.02
CA VAL A 144 -2.44 -9.97 20.66
C VAL A 144 -3.22 -11.09 21.32
N ASP A 145 -4.50 -10.87 21.61
CA ASP A 145 -5.39 -11.91 22.12
C ASP A 145 -5.47 -13.12 21.16
N PRO A 146 -5.15 -14.35 21.61
CA PRO A 146 -5.12 -15.52 20.76
C PRO A 146 -6.49 -15.85 20.15
N VAL A 147 -7.59 -15.53 20.85
CA VAL A 147 -8.95 -15.78 20.34
C VAL A 147 -9.22 -14.92 19.10
N LYS A 148 -8.74 -13.67 19.11
CA LYS A 148 -8.91 -12.76 17.97
C LYS A 148 -8.10 -13.23 16.77
N ILE A 149 -6.86 -13.65 16.99
CA ILE A 149 -6.01 -14.17 15.91
C ILE A 149 -6.59 -15.46 15.33
N GLN A 150 -7.09 -16.36 16.17
CA GLN A 150 -7.74 -17.59 15.70
C GLN A 150 -8.96 -17.28 14.81
N ASN A 151 -9.77 -16.30 15.17
CA ASN A 151 -10.89 -15.85 14.34
C ASN A 151 -10.40 -15.23 13.03
N VAL A 152 -9.36 -14.39 13.07
CA VAL A 152 -8.79 -13.79 11.87
C VAL A 152 -8.31 -14.88 10.91
N VAL A 153 -7.48 -15.80 11.38
CA VAL A 153 -6.96 -16.91 10.57
C VAL A 153 -8.09 -17.78 10.00
N LYS A 154 -9.13 -18.06 10.79
CA LYS A 154 -10.26 -18.88 10.36
C LYS A 154 -11.09 -18.23 9.24
N TYR A 155 -11.36 -16.93 9.35
CA TYR A 155 -12.29 -16.24 8.44
C TYR A 155 -11.60 -15.49 7.29
N PHE A 156 -10.34 -15.08 7.45
CA PHE A 156 -9.58 -14.38 6.41
C PHE A 156 -8.78 -15.34 5.52
N GLN A 157 -9.47 -16.35 4.97
CA GLN A 157 -8.90 -17.30 4.00
C GLN A 157 -8.79 -16.72 2.57
N VAL A 158 -9.04 -15.42 2.38
CA VAL A 158 -9.11 -14.76 1.07
C VAL A 158 -7.80 -14.89 0.26
N LEU A 159 -6.67 -15.20 0.91
CA LEU A 159 -5.37 -15.40 0.27
C LEU A 159 -5.09 -16.87 -0.11
N GLN A 160 -5.99 -17.81 0.18
CA GLN A 160 -5.83 -19.19 -0.27
C GLN A 160 -6.31 -19.31 -1.72
N VAL A 161 -5.35 -19.50 -2.63
CA VAL A 161 -5.66 -19.77 -4.03
C VAL A 161 -6.26 -21.17 -4.13
N TYR A 162 -7.56 -21.26 -4.39
CA TYR A 162 -8.21 -22.53 -4.74
C TYR A 162 -7.89 -22.85 -6.19
N LEU A 163 -6.94 -23.76 -6.43
CA LEU A 163 -6.71 -24.29 -7.77
C LEU A 163 -7.70 -25.44 -8.01
N PRO A 164 -8.60 -25.33 -9.00
CA PRO A 164 -9.46 -26.45 -9.35
C PRO A 164 -8.60 -27.63 -9.83
N PRO A 165 -9.01 -28.88 -9.56
CA PRO A 165 -8.21 -30.07 -9.83
C PRO A 165 -7.86 -30.24 -11.32
N SER A 166 -8.64 -29.63 -12.23
CA SER A 166 -8.37 -29.60 -13.67
C SER A 166 -7.15 -28.76 -14.07
N GLN A 167 -6.71 -27.84 -13.21
CA GLN A 167 -5.53 -26.97 -13.42
C GLN A 167 -4.33 -27.37 -12.55
N SER A 168 -4.45 -28.42 -11.72
CA SER A 168 -3.38 -28.93 -10.86
C SER A 168 -2.26 -29.65 -11.64
N ARG A 169 -2.42 -29.84 -12.96
CA ARG A 169 -1.43 -30.49 -13.83
C ARG A 169 -1.08 -29.58 -15.00
N ALA A 170 -0.15 -28.64 -14.80
CA ALA A 170 0.90 -28.27 -15.76
C ALA A 170 1.63 -27.00 -15.33
N GLY A 171 2.94 -27.14 -15.07
CA GLY A 171 3.91 -26.04 -15.09
C GLY A 171 4.52 -25.70 -13.74
N PRO A 172 5.85 -25.81 -13.56
CA PRO A 172 6.54 -25.15 -12.47
C PRO A 172 6.51 -23.64 -12.74
N LEU A 173 5.46 -22.97 -12.26
CA LEU A 173 5.45 -21.50 -12.24
C LEU A 173 5.92 -21.04 -10.86
N LEU A 174 7.03 -20.31 -10.91
CA LEU A 174 7.74 -19.65 -9.81
C LEU A 174 8.78 -20.51 -9.08
N SER A 175 9.65 -21.17 -9.84
CA SER A 175 11.07 -21.13 -9.49
C SER A 175 11.49 -19.67 -9.46
N ARG A 176 11.57 -19.12 -8.25
CA ARG A 176 12.21 -17.85 -7.94
C ARG A 176 13.72 -18.02 -8.14
N GLU A 177 14.15 -18.15 -9.38
CA GLU A 177 15.56 -18.20 -9.73
C GLU A 177 15.88 -17.13 -10.77
N ARG A 178 16.87 -16.31 -10.41
CA ARG A 178 17.62 -15.37 -11.27
C ARG A 178 16.97 -14.02 -11.53
N LEU A 179 16.87 -13.21 -10.47
CA LEU A 179 17.27 -11.80 -10.62
C LEU A 179 18.76 -11.84 -11.01
N GLY A 180 19.04 -11.38 -12.23
CA GLY A 180 20.35 -11.47 -12.86
C GLY A 180 21.45 -10.88 -11.97
N THR A 181 22.43 -11.71 -11.63
CA THR A 181 23.80 -11.24 -11.54
C THR A 181 24.14 -10.70 -12.92
N SER A 182 24.37 -9.39 -13.03
CA SER A 182 24.91 -8.83 -14.26
C SER A 182 26.27 -9.49 -14.47
N ASP A 183 26.39 -10.32 -15.49
CA ASP A 183 27.67 -10.78 -15.98
C ASP A 183 28.44 -9.52 -16.44
N ARG A 184 29.29 -8.99 -15.55
CA ARG A 184 30.43 -8.19 -15.96
C ARG A 184 31.35 -9.15 -16.68
N VAL A 185 31.32 -9.13 -18.01
CA VAL A 185 32.38 -9.65 -18.85
C VAL A 185 33.68 -8.98 -18.40
N PRO A 186 34.68 -9.71 -17.87
CA PRO A 186 36.00 -9.13 -17.70
C PRO A 186 36.60 -8.98 -19.10
N ASP A 187 36.77 -7.74 -19.52
CA ASP A 187 37.49 -7.36 -20.73
C ASP A 187 38.96 -7.79 -20.53
N GLN A 188 39.34 -8.89 -21.17
CA GLN A 188 40.74 -9.33 -21.24
C GLN A 188 41.34 -8.77 -22.53
N THR A 189 41.83 -7.53 -22.48
CA THR A 189 42.78 -7.04 -23.47
C THR A 189 43.80 -6.09 -22.85
N GLU A 190 44.73 -6.63 -22.04
CA GLU A 190 46.04 -5.99 -21.85
C GLU A 190 47.11 -7.10 -21.82
N GLN A 191 47.73 -7.34 -22.98
CA GLN A 191 49.03 -8.02 -23.02
C GLN A 191 50.10 -7.03 -22.54
N PRO A 192 51.01 -7.42 -21.64
CA PRO A 192 52.16 -6.60 -21.30
C PRO A 192 53.23 -6.71 -22.40
N ASP A 193 53.64 -5.57 -22.96
CA ASP A 193 54.80 -5.48 -23.85
C ASP A 193 56.07 -5.99 -23.14
N PRO A 194 56.84 -6.90 -23.75
CA PRO A 194 58.16 -7.24 -23.23
C PRO A 194 59.14 -6.11 -23.54
N GLN A 195 59.50 -5.32 -22.52
CA GLN A 195 60.65 -4.45 -22.60
C GLN A 195 61.93 -5.29 -22.73
N GLY A 196 62.42 -5.39 -23.96
CA GLY A 196 63.77 -5.80 -24.26
C GLY A 196 64.76 -4.78 -23.68
N LYS A 197 65.66 -5.27 -22.82
CA LYS A 197 67.00 -4.71 -22.68
C LYS A 197 67.72 -4.89 -24.02
N ILE A 198 68.48 -3.89 -24.45
CA ILE A 198 69.84 -4.03 -25.03
C ILE A 198 70.42 -2.61 -25.24
N THR A 199 71.59 -2.41 -24.62
CA THR A 199 72.65 -1.39 -24.83
C THR A 199 72.33 0.09 -24.73
#